data_AF-A0A8T8TJ25-F1
#
_entry.id   AF-A0A8T8TJ25-F1
#
_cell.length_a   1.000
_cell.length_b   1.000
_cell.length_c   1.000
_cell.angle_alpha   90.00
_cell.angle_beta   90.00
_cell.angle_gamma   90.00
#
_symmetry.space_group_name_H-M   'P 1'
#
loop_
_entity.id
_entity.type
_entity.pdbx_description
1 polymer ?
#
loop_
_entity_poly.entity_id
_entity_poly.type
_entity_poly.pdbx_seq_one_letter_code
_entity_poly.pdbx_strand_id
1 'polypeptide(L)'
;YEALPTPFGLVRAGVAPDHPDVKNVSHRFTEVVSVRVVDGPSSPSRTQTGGTALELPLQELLQHYTHIILAYGSARARTLGSRVGGQELGGVCWALDFVNWYSGHPDAHTPAGSDGRRSALGSPWLDVIRPDARHVSIIGAGNVAPDVA
;
A
#
# COMPACT_ATOMS: atom_id res chain seq x y z
N TYR A 1 10.45 8.06 10.88
CA TYR A 1 10.64 7.89 9.44
C TYR A 1 9.40 7.21 8.89
N GLU A 2 8.87 7.72 7.79
CA GLU A 2 7.67 7.20 7.12
C GLU A 2 7.84 7.44 5.61
N ALA A 3 7.42 6.48 4.80
CA ALA A 3 7.52 6.55 3.34
C ALA A 3 6.38 7.39 2.73
N LEU A 4 5.22 7.39 3.40
CA LEU A 4 4.03 8.12 2.97
C LEU A 4 3.93 9.51 3.62
N PRO A 5 3.26 10.48 2.95
CA PRO A 5 2.95 11.78 3.57
C PRO A 5 2.06 11.66 4.82
N THR A 6 1.30 10.57 4.94
CA THR A 6 0.33 10.36 6.01
C THR A 6 0.76 9.22 6.92
N PRO A 7 0.77 9.42 8.26
CA PRO A 7 1.13 8.37 9.21
C PRO A 7 0.02 7.33 9.41
N PHE A 8 0.26 6.42 10.37
CA PHE A 8 -0.66 5.40 10.89
C PHE A 8 -0.78 4.12 10.05
N GLY A 9 -0.09 4.02 8.91
CA GLY A 9 -0.01 2.79 8.11
C GLY A 9 -1.38 2.17 7.85
N LEU A 10 -1.52 0.86 8.12
CA LEU A 10 -2.77 0.12 7.88
C LEU A 10 -3.95 0.55 8.74
N VAL A 11 -3.77 1.27 9.85
CA VAL A 11 -4.90 1.87 10.57
C VAL A 11 -5.63 2.88 9.67
N ARG A 12 -4.86 3.60 8.84
CA ARG A 12 -5.41 4.53 7.84
C ARG A 12 -5.82 3.81 6.56
N ALA A 13 -4.90 3.01 6.00
CA ALA A 13 -5.01 2.51 4.63
C ALA A 13 -5.45 1.04 4.50
N GLY A 14 -5.61 0.31 5.61
CA GLY A 14 -5.97 -1.11 5.63
C GLY A 14 -7.29 -1.41 6.31
N VAL A 15 -7.65 -0.67 7.37
CA VAL A 15 -8.94 -0.84 8.05
C VAL A 15 -10.07 -0.41 7.13
N ALA A 16 -11.00 -1.33 6.87
CA ALA A 16 -12.15 -1.10 6.03
C ALA A 16 -12.97 0.13 6.48
N PRO A 17 -13.59 0.86 5.55
CA PRO A 17 -14.25 2.15 5.84
C PRO A 17 -15.48 2.02 6.75
N ASP A 18 -16.10 0.85 6.77
CA ASP A 18 -17.26 0.47 7.60
C ASP A 18 -16.89 0.05 9.04
N HIS A 19 -15.59 -0.02 9.36
CA HIS A 19 -15.08 -0.30 10.72
C HIS A 19 -14.41 0.95 11.36
N PRO A 20 -15.14 2.07 11.57
CA PRO A 20 -14.54 3.31 12.09
C PRO A 20 -14.00 3.17 13.51
N ASP A 21 -14.59 2.30 14.34
CA ASP A 21 -14.18 2.13 15.73
C ASP A 21 -12.73 1.63 15.86
N VAL A 22 -12.28 0.79 14.93
CA VAL A 22 -10.90 0.29 14.90
C VAL A 22 -9.92 1.43 14.54
N LYS A 23 -10.37 2.44 13.81
CA LYS A 23 -9.56 3.63 13.46
C LYS A 23 -9.33 4.56 14.64
N ASN A 24 -10.09 4.45 15.73
CA ASN A 24 -9.94 5.30 16.93
C ASN A 24 -8.57 5.18 17.60
N VAL A 25 -7.83 4.10 17.37
CA VAL A 25 -6.43 3.97 17.84
C VAL A 25 -5.53 5.09 17.30
N SER A 26 -5.89 5.69 16.17
CA SER A 26 -5.18 6.85 15.60
C SER A 26 -5.17 8.06 16.54
N HIS A 27 -6.18 8.23 17.41
CA HIS A 27 -6.19 9.31 18.41
C HIS A 27 -5.04 9.16 19.40
N ARG A 28 -4.84 7.95 19.93
CA ARG A 28 -3.71 7.65 20.83
C ARG A 28 -2.37 7.82 20.13
N PHE A 29 -2.28 7.41 18.86
CA PHE A 29 -1.05 7.64 18.10
C PHE A 29 -0.78 9.12 17.89
N THR A 30 -1.81 9.92 17.66
CA THR A 30 -1.67 11.39 17.48
C THR A 30 -1.06 12.05 18.73
N GLU A 31 -1.34 11.54 19.93
CA GLU A 31 -0.75 12.07 21.17
C GLU A 31 0.76 11.85 21.28
N VAL A 32 1.29 10.77 20.67
CA VAL A 32 2.70 10.37 20.78
C VAL A 32 3.51 10.63 19.51
N VAL A 33 2.84 10.89 18.39
CA VAL A 33 3.46 10.96 17.07
C VAL A 33 4.10 12.32 16.84
N SER A 34 5.42 12.31 16.70
CA SER A 34 6.17 13.32 15.96
C SER A 34 6.53 12.75 14.59
N VAL A 35 5.72 13.00 13.55
CA VAL A 35 6.06 12.55 12.19
C VAL A 35 7.12 13.49 11.63
N ARG A 36 8.27 12.94 11.28
CA ARG A 36 9.20 13.59 10.35
C ARG A 36 9.04 12.92 8.99
N VAL A 37 8.23 13.53 8.13
CA VAL A 37 8.29 13.27 6.68
C VAL A 37 9.41 14.15 6.16
N VAL A 38 10.47 13.53 5.65
CA VAL A 38 11.56 14.27 5.01
C VAL A 38 11.25 14.31 3.53
N ASP A 39 10.68 15.42 3.10
CA ASP A 39 10.51 15.71 1.68
C ASP A 39 11.91 15.91 1.08
N GLY A 40 12.33 14.98 0.22
CA GLY A 40 13.56 15.13 -0.56
C GLY A 40 13.35 16.07 -1.75
N PRO A 41 14.41 16.69 -2.30
CA PRO A 41 14.29 17.32 -3.61
C PRO A 41 13.81 16.26 -4.60
N SER A 42 12.78 16.61 -5.38
CA SER A 42 12.20 15.77 -6.43
C SER A 42 13.27 15.45 -7.48
N SER A 43 14.06 14.40 -7.24
CA SER A 43 15.03 13.92 -8.20
C SER A 43 14.30 13.00 -9.19
N PRO A 44 14.26 13.33 -10.48
CA PRO A 44 13.59 12.51 -11.50
C PRO A 44 14.33 11.19 -11.81
N SER A 45 15.43 10.88 -11.10
CA SER A 45 16.35 9.79 -11.42
C SER A 45 16.41 8.65 -10.40
N ARG A 46 15.62 8.69 -9.31
CA ARG A 46 15.51 7.53 -8.40
C ARG A 46 14.17 6.85 -8.63
N THR A 47 14.22 5.54 -8.81
CA THR A 47 13.10 4.62 -8.89
C THR A 47 12.33 4.65 -7.57
N GLN A 48 11.47 5.65 -7.41
CA GLN A 48 10.64 5.84 -6.23
C GLN A 48 9.80 4.58 -5.99
N THR A 49 10.13 3.85 -4.93
CA THR A 49 9.31 2.73 -4.48
C THR A 49 8.12 3.26 -3.68
N GLY A 50 7.15 3.83 -4.38
CA GLY A 50 5.78 4.03 -3.88
C GLY A 50 5.57 5.03 -2.72
N GLY A 51 6.57 5.85 -2.42
CA GLY A 51 6.49 6.91 -1.41
C GLY A 51 7.05 8.23 -1.92
N THR A 52 6.62 9.35 -1.35
CA THR A 52 7.18 10.68 -1.64
C THR A 52 8.42 10.99 -0.79
N ALA A 53 8.73 10.12 0.17
CA ALA A 53 9.83 10.31 1.11
C ALA A 53 11.21 10.10 0.47
N LEU A 54 12.21 10.81 1.01
CA LEU A 54 13.61 10.62 0.67
C LEU A 54 14.07 9.19 1.01
N GLU A 55 14.69 8.50 0.05
CA GLU A 55 15.38 7.23 0.31
C GLU A 55 16.68 7.47 1.07
N LEU A 56 16.75 6.95 2.30
CA LEU A 56 17.91 7.01 3.19
C LEU A 56 18.51 5.61 3.38
N PRO A 57 19.81 5.40 3.08
CA PRO A 57 20.48 4.14 3.39
C PRO A 57 20.48 3.87 4.89
N LEU A 58 20.27 2.61 5.28
CA LEU A 58 20.33 2.20 6.69
C LEU A 58 21.69 2.52 7.33
N GLN A 59 22.78 2.45 6.56
CA GLN A 59 24.14 2.78 7.01
C GLN A 59 24.27 4.24 7.48
N GLU A 60 23.52 5.17 6.88
CA GLU A 60 23.51 6.57 7.32
C GLU A 60 22.81 6.69 8.67
N LEU A 61 21.71 5.97 8.87
CA LEU A 61 20.98 5.99 10.14
C LEU A 61 21.81 5.39 11.29
N LEU A 62 22.57 4.33 11.02
CA LEU A 62 23.39 3.65 12.03
C LEU A 62 24.47 4.55 12.65
N GLN A 63 24.86 5.64 11.97
CA GLN A 63 25.83 6.61 12.51
C GLN A 63 25.21 7.56 13.54
N HIS A 64 23.88 7.71 13.53
CA HIS A 64 23.16 8.70 14.33
C HIS A 64 22.30 8.10 15.44
N TYR A 65 22.03 6.79 15.40
CA TYR A 65 21.17 6.11 16.36
C TYR A 65 21.88 4.92 16.99
N THR A 66 21.75 4.76 18.30
CA THR A 66 22.27 3.58 19.02
C THR A 66 21.44 2.33 18.73
N HIS A 67 20.15 2.50 18.43
CA HIS A 67 19.20 1.42 18.15
C HIS A 67 18.24 1.86 17.04
N ILE A 68 17.91 0.93 16.15
CA ILE A 68 16.96 1.15 15.05
C ILE A 68 15.89 0.07 15.13
N ILE A 69 14.62 0.49 15.17
CA ILE A 69 13.46 -0.40 15.16
C ILE A 69 12.86 -0.37 13.76
N LEU A 70 12.82 -1.54 13.10
CA LEU A 70 12.20 -1.70 11.79
C LEU A 70 10.73 -2.06 11.96
N ALA A 71 9.83 -1.10 11.70
CA ALA A 71 8.39 -1.24 11.85
C ALA A 71 7.63 -0.94 10.55
N TYR A 72 8.22 -1.29 9.39
CA TYR A 72 7.68 -0.95 8.06
C TYR A 72 6.58 -1.91 7.54
N GLY A 73 6.21 -2.92 8.33
CA GLY A 73 5.16 -3.88 7.96
C GLY A 73 5.47 -4.71 6.70
N SER A 74 4.42 -5.08 5.96
CA SER A 74 4.52 -5.85 4.71
C SER A 74 3.77 -5.14 3.59
N ALA A 75 4.52 -4.56 2.65
CA ALA A 75 3.97 -3.83 1.50
C ALA A 75 3.63 -4.73 0.30
N ARG A 76 3.92 -6.05 0.36
CA ARG A 76 3.75 -6.96 -0.79
C ARG A 76 2.71 -8.03 -0.50
N ALA A 77 1.83 -8.26 -1.46
CA ALA A 77 0.91 -9.38 -1.44
C ALA A 77 1.64 -10.72 -1.63
N ARG A 78 1.10 -11.78 -1.05
CA ARG A 78 1.56 -13.16 -1.28
C ARG A 78 1.04 -13.65 -2.62
N THR A 79 1.91 -14.21 -3.44
CA THR A 79 1.50 -14.81 -4.72
C THR A 79 0.85 -16.17 -4.52
N LEU A 80 -0.13 -16.52 -5.37
CA LEU A 80 -0.81 -17.82 -5.38
C LEU A 80 0.05 -18.97 -5.96
N GLY A 81 1.36 -18.73 -6.17
CA GLY A 81 2.28 -19.68 -6.82
C GLY A 81 2.41 -19.51 -8.33
N SER A 82 3.22 -20.36 -8.97
CA SER A 82 3.67 -20.23 -10.38
C SER A 82 2.63 -20.49 -11.46
N ARG A 83 1.36 -20.78 -11.11
CA ARG A 83 0.31 -21.13 -12.08
C ARG A 83 -0.73 -20.03 -12.32
N VAL A 84 -0.75 -18.99 -11.50
CA VAL A 84 -1.64 -17.83 -11.68
C VAL A 84 -0.85 -16.58 -11.29
N GLY A 85 -0.08 -16.04 -12.24
CA GLY A 85 0.42 -14.68 -12.12
C GLY A 85 -0.80 -13.77 -12.20
N GLY A 86 -1.17 -13.07 -11.12
CA GLY A 86 -2.36 -12.22 -11.09
C GLY A 86 -2.39 -11.11 -12.16
N GLN A 87 -1.29 -10.88 -12.90
CA GLN A 87 -1.23 -9.96 -14.04
C GLN A 87 -1.40 -10.65 -15.41
N GLU A 88 -1.38 -11.98 -15.49
CA GLU A 88 -1.52 -12.71 -16.76
C GLU A 88 -2.99 -12.93 -17.16
N LEU A 89 -3.91 -12.79 -16.21
CA LEU A 89 -5.36 -12.96 -16.43
C LEU A 89 -6.08 -11.67 -16.04
N GLY A 90 -6.77 -11.05 -17.01
CA GLY A 90 -7.62 -9.89 -16.75
C GLY A 90 -8.74 -10.22 -15.76
N GLY A 91 -8.98 -9.34 -14.79
CA GLY A 91 -9.97 -9.54 -13.72
C GLY A 91 -9.44 -10.23 -12.46
N VAL A 92 -8.13 -10.50 -12.38
CA VAL A 92 -7.47 -10.98 -11.15
C VAL A 92 -6.70 -9.84 -10.51
N CYS A 93 -6.86 -9.66 -9.19
CA CYS A 93 -6.07 -8.70 -8.41
C CYS A 93 -5.74 -9.26 -7.03
N TRP A 94 -4.72 -8.68 -6.38
CA TRP A 94 -4.43 -8.98 -4.98
C TRP A 94 -5.41 -8.21 -4.07
N ALA A 95 -5.87 -8.86 -3.00
CA ALA A 95 -6.71 -8.21 -1.99
C ALA A 95 -6.06 -6.93 -1.44
N LEU A 96 -4.73 -6.95 -1.21
CA LEU A 96 -3.97 -5.78 -0.76
C LEU A 96 -4.14 -4.58 -1.70
N ASP A 97 -4.07 -4.80 -3.01
CA ASP A 97 -4.18 -3.71 -3.96
C ASP A 97 -5.63 -3.16 -3.94
N PHE A 98 -6.63 -4.05 -3.86
CA PHE A 98 -8.05 -3.64 -3.78
C PHE A 98 -8.34 -2.81 -2.52
N VAL A 99 -7.79 -3.24 -1.37
CA VAL A 99 -7.85 -2.50 -0.11
C VAL A 99 -7.20 -1.12 -0.23
N ASN A 100 -6.01 -1.07 -0.83
CA ASN A 100 -5.29 0.18 -1.08
C ASN A 100 -6.10 1.14 -1.96
N TRP A 101 -6.82 0.63 -2.96
CA TRP A 101 -7.66 1.44 -3.83
C TRP A 101 -8.81 2.10 -3.10
N TYR A 102 -9.68 1.32 -2.44
CA TYR A 102 -10.85 1.88 -1.76
C TYR A 102 -10.46 2.72 -0.54
N SER A 103 -9.31 2.45 0.07
CA SER A 103 -8.81 3.20 1.23
C SER A 103 -8.05 4.48 0.84
N GLY A 104 -7.87 4.75 -0.46
CA GLY A 104 -7.20 5.96 -0.94
C GLY A 104 -5.69 5.97 -0.74
N HIS A 105 -5.03 4.80 -0.74
CA HIS A 105 -3.58 4.70 -0.65
C HIS A 105 -2.91 5.29 -1.90
N PRO A 106 -1.86 6.15 -1.80
CA PRO A 106 -1.25 6.80 -2.96
C PRO A 106 -0.78 5.84 -4.06
N ASP A 107 -0.20 4.70 -3.70
CA ASP A 107 0.22 3.67 -4.67
C ASP A 107 -0.88 3.12 -5.57
N ALA A 108 -2.15 3.14 -5.15
CA ALA A 108 -3.26 2.65 -5.95
C ALA A 108 -3.75 3.68 -6.99
N HIS A 109 -3.36 4.95 -6.84
CA HIS A 109 -3.85 6.09 -7.62
C HIS A 109 -2.75 6.88 -8.34
N THR A 110 -1.48 6.54 -8.09
CA THR A 110 -0.34 7.14 -8.81
C THR A 110 -0.17 6.46 -10.16
N PRO A 111 -0.22 7.19 -11.29
CA PRO A 111 -0.02 6.62 -12.62
C PRO A 111 1.35 5.92 -12.70
N ALA A 112 1.40 4.77 -13.37
CA ALA A 112 2.66 4.06 -13.56
C ALA A 112 3.66 4.96 -14.32
N GLY A 113 4.75 5.34 -13.67
CA GLY A 113 5.98 5.72 -14.37
C GLY A 113 6.46 4.55 -15.22
N SER A 114 7.16 4.84 -16.31
CA SER A 114 7.59 3.98 -17.44
C SER A 114 8.38 2.69 -17.12
N ASP A 115 8.41 2.21 -15.88
CA ASP A 115 9.33 1.18 -15.39
C ASP A 115 8.77 -0.26 -15.46
N GLY A 116 7.69 -0.49 -16.22
CA GLY A 116 7.24 -1.80 -16.69
C GLY A 116 6.87 -2.85 -15.63
N ARG A 117 7.02 -2.55 -14.33
CA ARG A 117 6.73 -3.44 -13.20
C ARG A 117 5.34 -3.23 -12.58
N ARG A 118 4.56 -2.32 -13.15
CA ARG A 118 3.20 -1.97 -12.70
C ARG A 118 2.29 -1.90 -13.93
N SER A 119 1.03 -2.32 -13.78
CA SER A 119 0.08 -2.44 -14.89
C SER A 119 0.06 -1.16 -15.73
N ALA A 120 0.32 -1.32 -17.04
CA ALA A 120 0.41 -0.25 -18.03
C ALA A 120 -0.97 0.36 -18.40
N LEU A 121 -2.05 -0.08 -17.74
CA LEU A 121 -3.41 0.38 -18.01
C LEU A 121 -3.81 1.41 -16.96
N GLY A 122 -4.20 2.59 -17.43
CA GLY A 122 -4.82 3.62 -16.60
C GLY A 122 -5.95 3.01 -15.77
N SER A 123 -5.94 3.28 -14.47
CA SER A 123 -6.87 2.72 -13.47
C SER A 123 -7.03 1.20 -13.57
N PRO A 124 -6.08 0.40 -13.05
CA PRO A 124 -6.12 -1.08 -13.07
C PRO A 124 -7.39 -1.68 -12.41
N TRP A 125 -8.18 -0.84 -11.74
CA TRP A 125 -9.42 -1.15 -11.05
C TRP A 125 -10.62 -1.35 -11.97
N LEU A 126 -10.65 -0.75 -13.16
CA LEU A 126 -11.79 -0.87 -14.09
C LEU A 126 -11.90 -2.28 -14.69
N ASP A 127 -10.78 -2.98 -14.87
CA ASP A 127 -10.77 -4.36 -15.39
C ASP A 127 -11.19 -5.40 -14.33
N VAL A 128 -11.03 -5.05 -13.05
CA VAL A 128 -11.40 -5.86 -11.88
C VAL A 128 -12.85 -5.58 -11.47
N ILE A 129 -13.21 -4.30 -11.34
CA ILE A 129 -14.54 -3.83 -10.96
C ILE A 129 -15.35 -3.64 -12.22
N ARG A 130 -15.72 -4.76 -12.84
CA ARG A 130 -16.60 -4.70 -13.99
C ARG A 130 -18.04 -4.50 -13.53
N PRO A 131 -18.75 -3.47 -14.01
CA PRO A 131 -20.13 -3.22 -13.60
C PRO A 131 -21.11 -4.34 -14.02
N ASP A 132 -20.71 -5.20 -14.97
CA ASP A 132 -21.47 -6.37 -15.41
C ASP A 132 -21.07 -7.68 -14.71
N ALA A 133 -20.07 -7.64 -13.80
CA ALA A 133 -19.65 -8.82 -13.05
C ALA A 133 -20.80 -9.30 -12.15
N ARG A 134 -21.27 -10.53 -12.38
CA ARG A 134 -22.32 -11.17 -11.56
C ARG A 134 -21.78 -12.06 -10.45
N HIS A 135 -20.52 -12.47 -10.56
CA HIS A 135 -19.87 -13.38 -9.62
C HIS A 135 -18.44 -12.91 -9.38
N VAL A 136 -18.07 -12.83 -8.10
CA VAL A 136 -16.72 -12.52 -7.63
C VAL A 136 -16.27 -13.67 -6.73
N SER A 137 -15.03 -14.10 -6.86
CA SER A 137 -14.44 -15.16 -6.04
C SER A 137 -13.26 -14.60 -5.26
N ILE A 138 -13.26 -14.83 -3.94
CA ILE A 138 -12.19 -14.40 -3.04
C ILE A 138 -11.43 -15.64 -2.58
N ILE A 139 -10.10 -15.62 -2.75
CA ILE A 139 -9.22 -16.70 -2.30
C ILE A 139 -8.56 -16.30 -0.99
N GLY A 140 -9.02 -16.91 0.10
CA GLY A 140 -8.49 -16.71 1.44
C GLY A 140 -9.58 -16.84 2.50
N ALA A 141 -9.18 -17.23 3.72
CA ALA A 141 -10.09 -17.40 4.86
C ALA A 141 -9.67 -16.55 6.07
N GLY A 142 -9.02 -15.41 5.81
CA GLY A 142 -8.64 -14.43 6.85
C GLY A 142 -9.57 -13.23 6.86
N ASN A 143 -9.44 -12.36 7.86
CA ASN A 143 -10.34 -11.20 8.07
C ASN A 143 -10.36 -10.19 6.91
N VAL A 144 -9.34 -10.15 6.07
CA VAL A 144 -9.35 -9.32 4.85
C VAL A 144 -10.34 -9.84 3.81
N ALA A 145 -10.68 -11.13 3.83
CA ALA A 145 -11.65 -11.69 2.88
C ALA A 145 -13.06 -11.09 3.04
N PRO A 146 -13.66 -11.04 4.25
CA PRO A 146 -14.93 -10.35 4.44
C PRO A 146 -14.84 -8.83 4.26
N ASP A 147 -13.69 -8.19 4.48
CA ASP A 147 -13.51 -6.75 4.18
C ASP A 147 -13.59 -6.43 2.68
N VAL A 148 -13.34 -7.44 1.81
CA VAL A 148 -13.33 -7.32 0.34
C VAL A 148 -14.64 -7.83 -0.30
N ALA A 149 -15.43 -8.60 0.45
CA ALA A 149 -16.66 -9.24 -0.04
C ALA A 149 -17.83 -8.25 -0.13
#